data_AF-A0A162QDW3-F1
#
_entry.id   AF-A0A162QDW3-F1
#
_cell.length_a   1.000
_cell.length_b   1.000
_cell.length_c   1.000
_cell.angle_alpha   90.00
_cell.angle_beta   90.00
_cell.angle_gamma   90.00
#
_symmetry.space_group_name_H-M   'P 1'
#
loop_
_entity.id
_entity.type
_entity.pdbx_description
1 polymer ?
#
loop_
_entity_poly.entity_id
_entity_poly.type
_entity_poly.pdbx_seq_one_letter_code
_entity_poly.pdbx_strand_id
1 'polypeptide(L)' 'MFTSDAKKPTGGNIMAHSCCTRLQFKKARGENRICKVYDSPSLPESECTFAIAEEGIKDANDD' A
#
# COMPACT_ATOMS: atom_id res chain seq x y z
N MET A 1 26.19 -10.93 -0.19
CA MET A 1 25.05 -11.26 -1.08
C MET A 1 24.03 -10.14 -0.94
N PHE A 2 23.73 -9.41 -2.02
CA PHE A 2 22.64 -8.44 -2.03
C PHE A 2 21.33 -9.22 -1.90
N THR A 3 20.77 -9.28 -0.69
CA THR A 3 19.40 -9.74 -0.50
C THR A 3 18.49 -8.68 -1.08
N SER A 4 17.97 -8.94 -2.27
CA SER A 4 16.87 -8.19 -2.87
C SER A 4 15.79 -8.00 -1.81
N ASP A 5 15.37 -6.77 -1.56
CA ASP A 5 14.20 -6.54 -0.70
C ASP A 5 13.03 -7.33 -1.30
N ALA A 6 12.59 -8.37 -0.59
CA ALA A 6 11.55 -9.29 -1.04
C ALA A 6 10.20 -8.58 -1.29
N LYS A 7 10.07 -7.31 -0.88
CA LYS A 7 8.86 -6.51 -1.02
C LYS A 7 8.92 -5.53 -2.19
N LYS A 8 9.96 -5.57 -3.04
CA LYS A 8 10.03 -4.72 -4.24
C LYS A 8 8.94 -5.14 -5.25
N PRO A 9 8.17 -4.19 -5.80
CA PRO A 9 7.14 -4.53 -6.79
C PRO A 9 7.77 -5.04 -8.10
N THR A 10 7.10 -6.00 -8.73
CA THR A 10 7.45 -6.52 -10.07
C THR A 10 7.20 -5.47 -11.16
N GLY A 11 7.85 -5.64 -12.32
CA GLY A 11 7.66 -4.78 -13.49
C GLY A 11 8.61 -3.59 -13.60
N GLY A 12 9.43 -3.33 -12.57
CA GLY A 12 10.54 -2.39 -12.62
C GLY A 12 10.13 -0.99 -13.11
N ASN A 13 10.93 -0.42 -14.03
CA ASN A 13 10.72 0.94 -14.54
C ASN A 13 9.43 1.07 -15.37
N ILE A 14 8.97 -0.01 -16.02
CA ILE A 14 7.76 0.01 -16.85
C ILE A 14 6.54 0.31 -15.96
N MET A 15 6.39 -0.45 -14.86
CA MET A 15 5.32 -0.21 -13.89
C MET A 15 5.52 1.12 -13.14
N ALA A 16 6.76 1.50 -12.84
CA ALA A 16 7.03 2.76 -12.15
C ALA A 16 6.64 3.99 -12.98
N HIS A 17 6.80 3.95 -14.30
CA HIS A 17 6.51 5.08 -15.18
C HIS A 17 5.05 5.11 -15.65
N SER A 18 4.46 3.94 -15.94
CA SER A 18 3.11 3.85 -16.51
C SER A 18 2.00 4.12 -15.49
N CYS A 19 2.27 3.89 -14.19
CA CYS A 19 1.30 4.12 -13.12
C CYS A 19 1.49 5.51 -12.51
N CYS A 20 0.50 6.38 -12.65
CA CYS A 20 0.54 7.71 -12.05
C CYS A 20 0.40 7.69 -10.52
N THR A 21 -0.27 6.69 -9.93
CA THR A 21 -0.40 6.57 -8.48
C THR A 21 -0.16 5.13 -8.07
N ARG A 22 0.77 4.92 -7.14
CA ARG A 22 1.14 3.60 -6.62
C ARG A 22 0.89 3.55 -5.13
N LEU A 23 0.15 2.53 -4.70
CA LEU A 23 -0.20 2.30 -3.31
C LEU A 23 0.45 1.02 -2.80
N GLN A 24 1.08 1.09 -1.63
CA GLN A 24 1.65 -0.07 -0.95
C GLN A 24 0.73 -0.47 0.20
N PHE A 25 0.25 -1.71 0.16
CA PHE A 25 -0.60 -2.28 1.21
C PHE A 25 0.20 -3.16 2.16
N LYS A 26 -0.07 -3.05 3.45
CA LYS A 26 0.50 -3.88 4.51
C LYS A 26 -0.61 -4.43 5.39
N LYS A 27 -0.46 -5.68 5.84
CA LYS A 27 -1.35 -6.28 6.84
C LYS A 27 -1.03 -5.69 8.21
N ALA A 28 -2.04 -5.17 8.92
CA ALA A 28 -1.92 -4.73 10.30
C ALA A 28 -2.54 -5.77 11.25
N ARG A 29 -2.81 -5.39 12.50
CA ARG A 29 -3.45 -6.27 13.49
C ARG A 29 -4.91 -6.56 13.08
N GLY A 30 -5.33 -7.82 13.22
CA GLY A 30 -6.70 -8.25 12.95
C GLY A 30 -7.15 -7.96 11.51
N GLU A 31 -8.28 -7.28 11.40
CA GLU A 31 -8.91 -6.89 10.12
C GLU A 31 -8.30 -5.63 9.51
N ASN A 32 -7.52 -4.87 10.30
CA ASN A 32 -6.92 -3.62 9.85
C ASN A 32 -5.81 -3.85 8.81
N ARG A 33 -5.66 -2.89 7.92
CA ARG A 33 -4.69 -2.81 6.82
C ARG A 33 -4.16 -1.38 6.76
N ILE A 34 -2.90 -1.25 6.37
CA ILE A 34 -2.26 0.05 6.16
C ILE A 34 -2.05 0.23 4.67
N CYS A 35 -2.49 1.37 4.13
CA CYS A 35 -2.19 1.81 2.78
C CYS A 35 -1.24 2.99 2.85
N LYS A 36 -0.07 2.87 2.22
CA LYS A 36 0.87 3.97 2.05
C LYS A 36 0.88 4.42 0.59
N VAL A 37 0.85 5.73 0.35
CA VAL A 37 1.18 6.30 -0.95
C VAL A 37 2.66 6.03 -1.22
N TYR A 38 2.94 5.11 -2.14
CA TYR A 38 4.30 4.74 -2.52
C TYR A 38 4.90 5.80 -3.44
N ASP A 39 4.09 6.30 -4.38
CA ASP A 39 4.48 7.35 -5.32
C ASP A 39 3.23 7.95 -5.99
N SER A 40 3.20 9.27 -6.17
CA SER A 40 2.14 10.01 -6.85
C SER A 40 2.61 11.42 -7.23
N PRO A 41 2.21 11.97 -8.39
CA PRO A 41 2.55 13.35 -8.77
C PRO A 41 1.76 14.40 -7.99
N SER A 42 0.61 14.04 -7.42
CA SER A 42 -0.33 14.97 -6.80
C SER A 42 -0.58 14.71 -5.31
N LEU A 43 -0.10 13.60 -4.77
CA LEU A 43 -0.30 13.22 -3.37
C LEU A 43 1.06 13.12 -2.67
N PRO A 44 1.22 13.72 -1.48
CA PRO A 44 2.41 13.51 -0.68
C PRO A 44 2.52 12.05 -0.22
N GLU A 45 3.72 11.62 0.17
CA GLU A 45 3.88 10.36 0.89
C GLU A 45 3.12 10.43 2.21
N SER A 46 2.04 9.65 2.31
CA SER A 46 1.20 9.53 3.50
C SER A 46 0.74 8.09 3.69
N GLU A 47 0.31 7.76 4.90
CA GLU A 47 -0.29 6.48 5.22
C GLU A 47 -1.66 6.64 5.88
N CYS A 48 -2.54 5.68 5.64
CA CYS A 48 -3.83 5.58 6.30
C CYS A 48 -4.13 4.12 6.68
N THR A 49 -5.01 3.94 7.65
CA THR A 49 -5.49 2.64 8.08
C THR A 49 -6.93 2.45 7.62
N PHE A 50 -7.26 1.23 7.19
CA PHE A 50 -8.61 0.80 6.84
C PHE A 50 -8.82 -0.64 7.31
N ALA A 51 -10.06 -1.14 7.33
CA ALA A 51 -10.35 -2.54 7.64
C ALA A 51 -11.04 -3.25 6.48
N ILE A 52 -10.89 -4.58 6.42
CA ILE A 52 -11.61 -5.44 5.47
C ILE A 52 -12.58 -6.31 6.27
N ALA A 53 -13.87 -6.16 6.00
CA ALA A 53 -14.96 -6.92 6.60
C ALA A 53 -15.79 -7.65 5.52
N GLU A 54 -16.82 -8.40 5.92
CA GLU A 54 -17.65 -9.18 4.99
C GLU A 54 -18.39 -8.30 3.97
N GLU A 55 -18.77 -7.10 4.38
CA GLU A 55 -19.40 -6.07 3.56
C GLU A 55 -18.42 -5.32 2.63
N GLY A 56 -17.11 -5.51 2.81
CA GLY A 56 -16.06 -4.88 2.00
C GLY A 56 -15.08 -4.02 2.80
N ILE A 57 -14.66 -2.89 2.21
CA ILE A 57 -13.70 -1.95 2.82
C ILE A 57 -14.46 -0.98 3.72
N LYS A 58 -14.02 -0.84 4.96
CA LYS A 58 -14.57 0.09 5.96
C LYS A 58 -13.44 0.89 6.63
N ASP A 59 -13.83 1.88 7.42
CA ASP A 59 -12.90 2.63 8.27
C ASP A 59 -12.17 1.70 9.26
N ALA A 60 -10.99 2.13 9.72
CA ALA A 60 -10.20 1.34 10.66
C ALA A 60 -10.99 1.10 11.96
N ASN A 61 -10.86 -0.10 12.53
CA ASN A 61 -11.36 -0.36 13.88
C ASN A 61 -10.37 0.25 14.90
N ASP A 62 -10.88 0.90 15.95
CA ASP A 62 -10.12 1.57 17.04
C ASP A 62 -9.47 0.59 18.06
N ASP A 63 -9.16 -0.64 17.68
CA ASP A 63 -8.61 -1.69 18.57
C ASP A 63 -7.13 -1.51 18.95
#